data_AF-W1Y594-F1
#
_entry.id   AF-W1Y594-F1
#
_cell.length_a   1.000
_cell.length_b   1.000
_cell.length_c   1.000
_cell.angle_alpha   90.00
_cell.angle_beta   90.00
_cell.angle_gamma   90.00
#
_symmetry.space_group_name_H-M   'P 1'
#
loop_
_entity.id
_entity.type
_entity.pdbx_description
1 polymer ?
#
loop_
_entity_poly.entity_id
_entity_poly.type
_entity_poly.pdbx_seq_one_letter_code
_entity_poly.pdbx_strand_id
1 'polypeptide(L)' 'YMKDSIFWKKSFIPVYFIVALLAFLLFKFYIQTDNFSVYLLVAFVAILGLASIIYNSNTNR' A
#
# COMPACT_ATOMS: atom_id res chain seq x y z
N TYR A 1 5.46 -21.29 3.11
CA TYR A 1 5.51 -20.41 4.29
C TYR A 1 5.00 -18.99 4.04
N MET A 2 5.51 -18.21 3.07
CA MET A 2 4.98 -16.85 2.83
C MET A 2 3.64 -16.78 2.07
N LYS A 3 3.21 -17.87 1.41
CA LYS A 3 1.99 -17.91 0.58
C LYS A 3 0.68 -17.69 1.37
N ASP A 4 0.66 -18.01 2.66
CA ASP A 4 -0.52 -17.87 3.52
C ASP A 4 -0.60 -16.50 4.22
N SER A 5 0.43 -15.65 4.04
CA SER A 5 0.43 -14.31 4.62
C SER A 5 -0.51 -13.39 3.86
N ILE A 6 -1.32 -12.64 4.61
CA ILE A 6 -2.25 -11.65 4.03
C ILE A 6 -1.52 -10.60 3.20
N PHE A 7 -0.26 -10.31 3.55
CA PHE A 7 0.56 -9.31 2.89
C PHE A 7 0.80 -9.61 1.40
N TRP A 8 0.84 -10.90 1.04
CA TRP A 8 1.16 -11.35 -0.32
C TRP A 8 -0.07 -11.88 -1.06
N LYS A 9 -1.27 -11.79 -0.47
CA LYS A 9 -2.49 -12.31 -1.07
C LYS A 9 -2.92 -11.40 -2.24
N LYS A 10 -3.11 -11.99 -3.44
CA LYS A 10 -3.53 -11.23 -4.65
C LYS A 10 -4.75 -10.36 -4.43
N SER A 11 -5.75 -10.86 -3.69
CA SER A 11 -6.97 -10.11 -3.39
C SER A 11 -6.74 -8.88 -2.51
N PHE A 12 -5.60 -8.81 -1.80
CA PHE A 12 -5.23 -7.71 -0.92
C PHE A 12 -4.44 -6.61 -1.63
N ILE A 13 -3.88 -6.88 -2.82
CA ILE A 13 -3.18 -5.90 -3.66
C ILE A 13 -3.95 -4.58 -3.82
N PRO A 14 -5.25 -4.57 -4.24
CA PRO A 14 -5.99 -3.32 -4.39
C PRO A 14 -6.17 -2.56 -3.06
N VAL A 15 -6.18 -3.26 -1.92
CA VAL A 15 -6.37 -2.65 -0.60
C VAL A 15 -5.24 -1.69 -0.26
N TYR A 16 -3.99 -2.01 -0.61
CA TYR A 16 -2.86 -1.11 -0.37
C TYR A 16 -3.05 0.25 -1.06
N PHE A 17 -3.47 0.25 -2.32
CA PHE A 17 -3.63 1.50 -3.08
C PHE A 17 -4.85 2.30 -2.60
N ILE A 18 -5.94 1.62 -2.23
CA ILE A 18 -7.12 2.26 -1.63
C ILE A 18 -6.74 2.92 -0.30
N VAL A 19 -6.03 2.20 0.57
CA VAL A 19 -5.60 2.73 1.87
C VAL A 19 -4.60 3.88 1.70
N ALA A 20 -3.64 3.78 0.78
CA ALA A 20 -2.70 4.86 0.48
C ALA A 20 -3.43 6.13 -0.01
N LEU A 21 -4.40 5.96 -0.92
CA LEU A 21 -5.21 7.07 -1.43
C LEU A 21 -6.09 7.69 -0.33
N LEU A 22 -6.79 6.87 0.45
CA LEU A 22 -7.64 7.36 1.55
C LEU A 22 -6.82 8.06 2.63
N ALA A 23 -5.65 7.53 2.99
CA ALA A 23 -4.73 8.17 3.92
C ALA A 23 -4.25 9.52 3.39
N PHE A 24 -3.85 9.59 2.12
CA PHE A 24 -3.47 10.85 1.49
C PHE A 24 -4.60 11.87 1.51
N LEU A 25 -5.82 11.46 1.11
CA LEU A 25 -6.99 12.34 1.11
C LEU A 25 -7.31 12.85 2.52
N LEU A 26 -7.31 11.96 3.50
CA LEU A 26 -7.58 12.29 4.90
C LEU A 26 -6.57 13.31 5.43
N PHE A 27 -5.27 13.01 5.31
CA PHE A 27 -4.27 13.88 5.93
C PHE A 27 -4.06 15.18 5.16
N LYS A 28 -4.03 15.14 3.82
CA LYS A 28 -3.75 16.33 3.02
C LYS A 28 -4.94 17.25 2.84
N PHE A 29 -6.15 16.71 2.68
CA PHE A 29 -7.33 17.53 2.37
C PHE A 29 -8.27 17.73 3.55
N TYR A 30 -8.48 16.69 4.37
CA TYR A 30 -9.38 16.80 5.52
C TYR A 30 -8.68 17.42 6.73
N ILE A 31 -7.53 16.89 7.14
CA ILE A 31 -6.75 17.39 8.27
C ILE A 31 -5.89 18.60 7.85
N GLN A 32 -5.53 18.70 6.57
CA GLN A 32 -4.67 19.75 6.01
C GLN A 32 -3.30 19.83 6.68
N THR A 33 -2.73 18.69 7.05
CA THR A 33 -1.38 18.63 7.58
C THR A 33 -0.34 18.66 6.46
N ASP A 34 0.70 19.47 6.63
CA ASP A 34 1.87 19.51 5.75
C ASP A 34 3.05 18.67 6.27
N ASN A 35 2.80 17.80 7.25
CA ASN A 35 3.85 16.99 7.82
C ASN A 35 4.39 15.98 6.78
N PHE A 36 5.71 16.05 6.54
CA PHE A 36 6.41 15.16 5.61
C PHE A 36 6.20 13.67 5.93
N SER A 37 6.01 13.32 7.20
CA SER A 37 5.73 11.95 7.64
C SER A 37 4.50 11.33 6.99
N VAL A 38 3.51 12.12 6.59
CA VAL A 38 2.31 11.63 5.89
C VAL A 38 2.68 11.09 4.52
N TYR A 39 3.52 11.79 3.76
CA TYR A 39 3.96 11.33 2.44
C TYR A 39 4.80 10.06 2.55
N LEU A 40 5.64 9.96 3.59
CA LEU A 40 6.38 8.73 3.88
C LEU A 40 5.44 7.56 4.16
N LEU A 41 4.39 7.77 4.96
CA LEU A 41 3.39 6.73 5.26
C LEU A 41 2.63 6.29 4.00
N VAL A 42 2.15 7.24 3.19
CA VAL A 42 1.45 6.95 1.94
C VAL A 42 2.36 6.21 0.96
N ALA A 43 3.60 6.67 0.79
CA ALA A 43 4.58 6.04 -0.08
C ALA A 43 4.93 4.62 0.39
N PHE A 44 5.09 4.41 1.70
CA PHE A 44 5.35 3.10 2.27
C PHE A 44 4.23 2.09 1.94
N VAL A 45 2.96 2.49 2.11
CA VAL A 45 1.82 1.63 1.78
C VAL A 45 1.74 1.34 0.28
N ALA A 46 1.99 2.34 -0.57
CA ALA A 46 2.02 2.15 -2.02
C ALA A 46 3.16 1.20 -2.47
N ILE A 47 4.35 1.32 -1.87
CA ILE A 47 5.49 0.44 -2.14
C ILE A 47 5.17 -1.00 -1.72
N LEU A 48 4.47 -1.22 -0.60
CA LEU A 48 3.99 -2.55 -0.21
C LEU A 48 3.05 -3.16 -1.26
N GLY A 49 2.16 -2.36 -1.84
CA GLY A 49 1.30 -2.78 -2.95
C GLY A 49 2.12 -3.22 -4.17
N LEU A 50 3.13 -2.43 -4.57
CA LEU A 50 4.04 -2.77 -5.66
C LEU A 50 4.85 -4.04 -5.37
N ALA A 51 5.41 -4.15 -4.16
CA ALA A 51 6.13 -5.34 -3.73
C ALA A 51 5.24 -6.59 -3.80
N SER A 52 3.98 -6.48 -3.39
CA SER A 52 3.01 -7.58 -3.50
C SER A 52 2.70 -7.97 -4.94
N ILE A 53 2.63 -7.01 -5.87
CA ILE A 53 2.50 -7.29 -7.30
C ILE A 53 3.71 -8.06 -7.82
N ILE A 54 4.93 -7.58 -7.52
CA ILE A 54 6.18 -8.21 -7.97
C ILE A 54 6.30 -9.64 -7.43
N TYR A 55 6.02 -9.83 -6.13
CA TYR A 55 6.04 -11.16 -5.49
C TYR A 55 5.08 -12.13 -6.19
N ASN A 56 3.86 -11.69 -6.47
CA ASN A 56 2.85 -12.51 -7.12
C ASN A 56 3.14 -12.76 -8.60
N SER A 57 3.79 -11.82 -9.30
CA SER A 57 4.22 -12.00 -10.69
C SER A 57 5.31 -13.05 -10.79
N ASN A 58 6.33 -13.00 -9.91
CA ASN A 58 7.41 -13.97 -9.87
C ASN A 58 6.98 -15.36 -9.40
N THR A 59 5.91 -15.45 -8.58
CA THR A 59 5.37 -16.73 -8.10
C THR A 59 4.49 -17.46 -9.14
N ASN A 60 3.92 -16.76 -10.13
CA ASN A 60 3.14 -17.39 -11.20
C ASN A 60 3.94 -17.64 -12.49
N ARG A 61 5.25 -17.31 -12.51
CA ARG A 61 6.19 -17.81 -13.51
C ARG A 61 6.67 -19.19 -13.10
#